data_AF-A0A6G9Y9U5-F1
#
_entry.id   AF-A0A6G9Y9U5-F1
#
_cell.length_a   1.000
_cell.length_b   1.000
_cell.length_c   1.000
_cell.angle_alpha   90.00
_cell.angle_beta   90.00
_cell.angle_gamma   90.00
#
_symmetry.space_group_name_H-M   'P 1'
#
loop_
_entity.id
_entity.type
_entity.pdbx_description
1 polymer ?
#
loop_
_entity_poly.entity_id
_entity_poly.type
_entity_poly.pdbx_seq_one_letter_code
_entity_poly.pdbx_strand_id
1 'polypeptide(L)'
;MTIEPYTPQDTTLDRPHRSTGRDGACRFSWVDLGTDTAAQLWRELADWVDWLRHRYQLGSRIPTCWYRHGSAVETLTALMAAHHAAYLPGPDQYDTPREDLIAWHQQWLWPAIDQLTRISDFSSCGPGRCGYRTHPQPTHPGFDDFVDSDLVDRPQPAHDPAVAEEITGPELLGDEDMAELIATQSAQAIQAAGRTVAVRYDGRVWVYSRIAGGWIPERSSRRGP
;
A
#
# COMPACT_ATOMS: atom_id res chain seq x y z
N MET A 1 43.86 21.43 43.42
CA MET A 1 43.13 20.90 42.25
C MET A 1 42.68 19.50 42.62
N THR A 2 41.41 19.38 43.00
CA THR A 2 40.80 18.14 43.49
C THR A 2 40.16 17.45 42.31
N ILE A 3 40.55 16.20 42.04
CA ILE A 3 39.97 15.37 40.98
C ILE A 3 38.74 14.68 41.58
N GLU A 4 37.55 14.98 41.03
CA GLU A 4 36.32 14.27 41.38
C GLU A 4 36.29 12.86 40.76
N PRO A 5 35.76 11.85 41.45
CA PRO A 5 35.65 10.50 40.93
C PRO A 5 34.51 10.36 39.91
N TYR A 6 34.83 9.76 38.77
CA TYR A 6 33.89 9.39 37.71
C TYR A 6 32.85 8.37 38.22
N THR A 7 31.57 8.71 38.10
CA THR A 7 30.45 7.80 38.34
C THR A 7 30.02 7.18 37.01
N PRO A 8 29.95 5.85 36.87
CA PRO A 8 29.51 5.24 35.61
C PRO A 8 28.02 5.53 35.41
N GLN A 9 27.67 6.13 34.28
CA GLN A 9 26.27 6.25 33.88
C GLN A 9 25.78 4.90 33.34
N ASP A 10 24.70 4.44 33.94
CA ASP A 10 23.95 3.23 33.64
C ASP A 10 23.53 3.24 32.15
N THR A 11 24.24 2.45 31.34
CA THR A 11 23.87 2.16 29.95
C THR A 11 22.71 1.17 29.95
N THR A 12 21.52 1.66 30.32
CA THR A 12 20.28 0.97 29.98
C THR A 12 20.09 1.18 28.49
N LEU A 13 20.28 0.11 27.72
CA LEU A 13 20.04 0.06 26.27
C LEU A 13 18.74 0.79 25.94
N ASP A 14 18.87 1.91 25.24
CA ASP A 14 17.76 2.62 24.63
C ASP A 14 17.13 1.67 23.61
N ARG A 15 15.99 1.11 24.00
CA ARG A 15 15.20 0.18 23.21
C ARG A 15 14.65 1.00 22.03
N PRO A 16 14.79 0.55 20.76
CA PRO A 16 14.27 1.32 19.65
C PRO A 16 12.77 1.51 19.85
N HIS A 17 12.36 2.78 19.88
CA HIS A 17 10.97 3.20 19.91
C HIS A 17 10.33 2.72 18.59
N ARG A 18 9.74 1.51 18.60
CA ARG A 18 8.85 1.07 17.52
C ARG A 18 7.59 1.93 17.61
N SER A 19 7.59 3.06 16.91
CA SER A 19 6.37 3.76 16.56
C SER A 19 5.62 2.93 15.53
N THR A 20 4.83 1.97 16.00
CA THR A 20 3.81 1.35 15.15
C THR A 20 2.65 2.33 15.07
N GLY A 21 2.46 2.94 13.89
CA GLY A 21 1.10 3.25 13.47
C GLY A 21 0.29 1.96 13.57
N ARG A 22 -1.01 2.06 13.91
CA ARG A 22 -1.98 0.95 14.02
C ARG A 22 -1.51 -0.25 13.18
N ASP A 23 -1.07 -1.34 13.82
CA ASP A 23 -0.26 -2.39 13.18
C ASP A 23 -0.78 -2.74 11.78
N GLY A 24 0.04 -2.46 10.74
CA GLY A 24 -0.31 -2.65 9.34
C GLY A 24 -0.74 -1.40 8.55
N ALA A 25 -0.80 -0.21 9.18
CA ALA A 25 -1.11 1.03 8.46
C ALA A 25 -0.02 1.40 7.43
N CYS A 26 -0.46 1.90 6.28
CA CYS A 26 0.42 2.34 5.21
C CYS A 26 1.32 3.51 5.66
N ARG A 27 2.63 3.49 5.36
CA ARG A 27 3.59 4.56 5.72
C ARG A 27 3.26 5.95 5.13
N PHE A 28 2.32 6.00 4.21
CA PHE A 28 1.83 7.22 3.55
C PHE A 28 0.51 7.73 4.16
N SER A 29 -0.05 7.05 5.16
CA SER A 29 -1.33 7.41 5.80
C SER A 29 -1.11 8.50 6.86
N TRP A 30 -1.28 9.78 6.49
CA TRP A 30 -1.07 10.92 7.39
C TRP A 30 -1.84 10.83 8.71
N VAL A 31 -3.05 10.26 8.68
CA VAL A 31 -3.90 10.10 9.87
C VAL A 31 -3.35 9.08 10.88
N ASP A 32 -2.55 8.12 10.43
CA ASP A 32 -1.99 7.05 11.28
C ASP A 32 -0.51 7.28 11.64
N LEU A 33 0.11 8.37 11.18
CA LEU A 33 1.52 8.67 11.46
C LEU A 33 1.74 9.24 12.86
N GLY A 34 2.78 8.72 13.53
CA GLY A 34 3.38 9.39 14.68
C GLY A 34 4.18 10.64 14.25
N THR A 35 4.58 11.45 15.22
CA THR A 35 5.25 12.74 14.97
C THR A 35 6.54 12.61 14.15
N ASP A 36 7.40 11.64 14.47
CA ASP A 36 8.69 11.47 13.80
C ASP A 36 8.54 10.98 12.36
N THR A 37 7.65 10.01 12.14
CA THR A 37 7.36 9.48 10.80
C THR A 37 6.63 10.51 9.94
N ALA A 38 5.75 11.33 10.51
CA ALA A 38 5.15 12.47 9.83
C ALA A 38 6.19 13.52 9.43
N ALA A 39 7.13 13.86 10.33
CA ALA A 39 8.21 14.80 10.03
C ALA A 39 9.15 14.28 8.92
N GLN A 40 9.40 12.97 8.88
CA GLN A 40 10.13 12.35 7.77
C GLN A 40 9.35 12.44 6.46
N LEU A 41 8.08 12.04 6.44
CA LEU A 41 7.26 12.08 5.24
C LEU A 41 7.09 13.52 4.71
N TRP A 42 6.99 14.51 5.58
CA TRP A 42 6.93 15.93 5.18
C TRP A 42 8.16 16.37 4.39
N ARG A 43 9.35 15.96 4.81
CA ARG A 43 10.61 16.27 4.11
C ARG A 43 10.67 15.58 2.76
N GLU A 44 10.40 14.27 2.73
CA GLU A 44 10.36 13.50 1.48
C GLU A 44 9.37 14.10 0.48
N LEU A 45 8.15 14.43 0.94
CA LEU A 45 7.13 15.03 0.09
C LEU A 45 7.54 16.42 -0.40
N ALA A 46 8.13 17.25 0.46
CA ALA A 46 8.58 18.59 0.06
C ALA A 46 9.64 18.53 -1.04
N ASP A 47 10.66 17.68 -0.88
CA ASP A 47 11.73 17.51 -1.86
C ASP A 47 11.17 16.97 -3.20
N TRP A 48 10.28 15.98 -3.12
CA TRP A 48 9.68 15.40 -4.31
C TRP A 48 8.74 16.37 -5.05
N VAL A 49 7.90 17.11 -4.31
CA VAL A 49 7.01 18.13 -4.90
C VAL A 49 7.83 19.26 -5.52
N ASP A 50 8.95 19.65 -4.92
CA ASP A 50 9.83 20.66 -5.50
C ASP A 50 10.42 20.19 -6.83
N TRP A 51 10.94 18.95 -6.88
CA TRP A 51 11.37 18.33 -8.13
C TRP A 51 10.25 18.30 -9.17
N LEU A 52 9.05 17.85 -8.81
CA LEU A 52 7.91 17.75 -9.72
C LEU A 52 7.54 19.12 -10.31
N ARG A 53 7.45 20.14 -9.43
CA ARG A 53 7.10 21.51 -9.82
C ARG A 53 8.09 22.09 -10.83
N HIS A 54 9.39 21.89 -10.61
CA HIS A 54 10.42 22.36 -11.51
C HIS A 54 10.50 21.53 -12.80
N ARG A 55 10.40 20.20 -12.71
CA ARG A 55 10.54 19.30 -13.87
C ARG A 55 9.41 19.46 -14.87
N TYR A 56 8.18 19.65 -14.38
CA TYR A 56 6.97 19.73 -15.22
C TYR A 56 6.42 21.17 -15.34
N GLN A 57 7.13 22.18 -14.81
CA GLN A 57 6.73 23.59 -14.86
C GLN A 57 5.32 23.83 -14.29
N LEU A 58 5.04 23.24 -13.13
CA LEU A 58 3.69 23.22 -12.52
C LEU A 58 3.42 24.35 -11.54
N GLY A 59 4.20 25.45 -11.56
CA GLY A 59 4.05 26.54 -10.59
C GLY A 59 2.65 27.17 -10.53
N SER A 60 1.92 27.18 -11.66
CA SER A 60 0.54 27.68 -11.74
C SER A 60 -0.53 26.67 -11.30
N ARG A 61 -0.18 25.38 -11.21
CA ARG A 61 -1.09 24.28 -10.86
C ARG A 61 -0.84 23.73 -9.45
N ILE A 62 0.38 23.91 -8.95
CA ILE A 62 0.81 23.57 -7.60
C ILE A 62 1.46 24.82 -6.99
N PRO A 63 0.69 25.65 -6.27
CA PRO A 63 1.20 26.89 -5.69
C PRO A 63 2.22 26.60 -4.57
N THR A 64 3.05 27.59 -4.24
CA THR A 64 4.05 27.46 -3.16
C THR A 64 3.44 27.15 -1.79
N CYS A 65 2.15 27.43 -1.59
CA CYS A 65 1.42 27.13 -0.37
C CYS A 65 0.74 25.77 -0.34
N TRP A 66 1.00 24.87 -1.31
CA TRP A 66 0.33 23.55 -1.44
C TRP A 66 0.27 22.77 -0.12
N TYR A 67 1.31 22.83 0.72
CA TYR A 67 1.40 22.13 2.01
C TYR A 67 0.35 22.56 3.03
N ARG A 68 -0.32 23.71 2.80
CA ARG A 68 -1.41 24.20 3.64
C ARG A 68 -2.76 23.57 3.27
N HIS A 69 -2.86 22.91 2.12
CA HIS A 69 -4.09 22.33 1.59
C HIS A 69 -4.09 20.83 1.85
N GLY A 70 -4.90 20.38 2.82
CA GLY A 70 -4.91 18.96 3.23
C GLY A 70 -5.19 18.00 2.07
N SER A 71 -6.17 18.31 1.23
CA SER A 71 -6.48 17.49 0.06
C SER A 71 -5.35 17.44 -0.98
N ALA A 72 -4.55 18.52 -1.09
CA ALA A 72 -3.37 18.53 -1.94
C ALA A 72 -2.25 17.66 -1.36
N VAL A 73 -2.04 17.71 -0.03
CA VAL A 73 -1.06 16.89 0.67
C VAL A 73 -1.34 15.40 0.44
N GLU A 74 -2.58 14.96 0.65
CA GLU A 74 -2.99 13.56 0.40
C GLU A 74 -2.75 13.15 -1.05
N THR A 75 -3.23 13.96 -2.00
CA THR A 75 -3.13 13.66 -3.44
C THR A 75 -1.67 13.60 -3.92
N LEU A 76 -0.84 14.55 -3.49
CA LEU A 76 0.58 14.60 -3.85
C LEU A 76 1.35 13.46 -3.20
N THR A 77 0.99 13.06 -1.98
CA THR A 77 1.59 11.90 -1.30
C THR A 77 1.30 10.60 -2.06
N ALA A 78 0.05 10.39 -2.49
CA ALA A 78 -0.32 9.23 -3.28
C ALA A 78 0.41 9.21 -4.64
N LEU A 79 0.52 10.36 -5.31
CA LEU A 79 1.24 10.48 -6.57
C LEU A 79 2.74 10.21 -6.44
N MET A 80 3.37 10.70 -5.36
CA MET A 80 4.75 10.39 -5.00
C MET A 80 4.94 8.89 -4.74
N ALA A 81 4.04 8.27 -3.99
CA ALA A 81 4.08 6.83 -3.72
C ALA A 81 4.02 6.01 -5.03
N ALA A 82 3.13 6.38 -5.95
CA ALA A 82 3.04 5.76 -7.26
C ALA A 82 4.30 5.99 -8.12
N HIS A 83 4.92 7.18 -8.02
CA HIS A 83 6.19 7.46 -8.68
C HIS A 83 7.30 6.55 -8.14
N HIS A 84 7.43 6.45 -6.81
CA HIS A 84 8.42 5.56 -6.19
C HIS A 84 8.20 4.10 -6.58
N ALA A 85 6.95 3.62 -6.65
CA ALA A 85 6.67 2.26 -7.09
C ALA A 85 7.12 1.99 -8.54
N ALA A 86 6.96 2.97 -9.43
CA ALA A 86 7.42 2.86 -10.82
C ALA A 86 8.95 2.99 -10.94
N TYR A 87 9.56 3.95 -10.24
CA TYR A 87 10.97 4.36 -10.44
C TYR A 87 11.98 3.76 -9.48
N LEU A 88 11.55 3.16 -8.36
CA LEU A 88 12.42 2.47 -7.41
C LEU A 88 12.09 0.96 -7.41
N PRO A 89 12.45 0.24 -8.49
CA PRO A 89 12.25 -1.21 -8.56
C PRO A 89 12.90 -1.95 -7.40
N GLY A 90 12.40 -3.16 -7.14
CA GLY A 90 13.09 -4.13 -6.31
C GLY A 90 14.46 -4.53 -6.90
N PRO A 91 15.29 -5.23 -6.10
CA PRO A 91 16.55 -5.79 -6.58
C PRO A 91 16.30 -6.63 -7.85
N ASP A 92 17.22 -6.53 -8.81
CA ASP A 92 17.20 -7.19 -10.12
C ASP A 92 16.29 -6.58 -11.21
N GLN A 93 15.61 -5.45 -10.95
CA GLN A 93 14.74 -4.79 -11.94
C GLN A 93 15.21 -3.41 -12.41
N TYR A 94 16.40 -2.95 -11.99
CA TYR A 94 16.89 -1.59 -12.24
C TYR A 94 17.12 -1.26 -13.72
N ASP A 95 17.50 -2.25 -14.53
CA ASP A 95 17.71 -2.10 -15.99
C ASP A 95 16.57 -2.70 -16.83
N THR A 96 15.51 -3.21 -16.19
CA THR A 96 14.41 -3.85 -16.91
C THR A 96 13.44 -2.79 -17.44
N PRO A 97 13.14 -2.74 -18.77
CA PRO A 97 12.08 -1.89 -19.30
C PRO A 97 10.72 -2.26 -18.69
N ARG A 98 10.00 -1.27 -18.16
CA ARG A 98 8.71 -1.45 -17.49
C ARG A 98 7.68 -0.45 -18.01
N GLU A 99 6.43 -0.90 -18.08
CA GLU A 99 5.31 -0.09 -18.56
C GLU A 99 4.78 0.91 -17.52
N ASP A 100 5.00 0.65 -16.24
CA ASP A 100 4.58 1.50 -15.14
C ASP A 100 5.21 2.91 -15.18
N LEU A 101 6.39 3.07 -15.80
CA LEU A 101 7.02 4.36 -16.03
C LEU A 101 6.15 5.28 -16.91
N ILE A 102 5.61 4.74 -18.00
CA ILE A 102 4.71 5.50 -18.89
C ILE A 102 3.28 5.55 -18.33
N ALA A 103 2.83 4.48 -17.67
CA ALA A 103 1.54 4.46 -16.98
C ALA A 103 1.47 5.55 -15.90
N TRP A 104 2.56 5.79 -15.15
CA TRP A 104 2.61 6.86 -14.15
C TRP A 104 2.31 8.23 -14.76
N HIS A 105 2.84 8.53 -15.94
CA HIS A 105 2.57 9.78 -16.63
C HIS A 105 1.12 9.87 -17.12
N GLN A 106 0.62 8.81 -17.74
CA GLN A 106 -0.66 8.84 -18.45
C GLN A 106 -1.86 8.64 -17.53
N GLN A 107 -1.74 7.75 -16.54
CA GLN A 107 -2.84 7.30 -15.70
C GLN A 107 -2.89 8.02 -14.35
N TRP A 108 -1.75 8.52 -13.85
CA TRP A 108 -1.68 9.06 -12.48
C TRP A 108 -1.28 10.54 -12.43
N LEU A 109 -0.19 10.94 -13.09
CA LEU A 109 0.30 12.33 -13.03
C LEU A 109 -0.75 13.34 -13.49
N TRP A 110 -1.16 13.28 -14.76
CA TRP A 110 -2.06 14.31 -15.30
C TRP A 110 -3.44 14.30 -14.64
N PRO A 111 -4.08 13.14 -14.39
CA PRO A 111 -5.32 13.08 -13.64
C PRO A 111 -5.20 13.67 -12.22
N ALA A 112 -4.10 13.41 -11.50
CA ALA A 112 -3.88 13.99 -10.18
C ALA A 112 -3.69 15.51 -10.23
N ILE A 113 -2.94 16.03 -11.21
CA ILE A 113 -2.76 17.48 -11.38
C ILE A 113 -4.10 18.17 -11.70
N ASP A 114 -4.91 17.58 -12.57
CA ASP A 114 -6.23 18.11 -12.92
C ASP A 114 -7.18 18.06 -11.71
N GLN A 115 -7.17 16.97 -10.95
CA GLN A 115 -7.91 16.85 -9.70
C GLN A 115 -7.47 17.89 -8.66
N LEU A 116 -6.18 18.15 -8.48
CA LEU A 116 -5.67 19.15 -7.55
C LEU A 116 -6.29 20.53 -7.82
N THR A 117 -6.39 20.92 -9.09
CA THR A 117 -7.01 22.20 -9.46
C THR A 117 -8.51 22.28 -9.18
N ARG A 118 -9.19 21.13 -9.04
CA ARG A 118 -10.61 21.04 -8.68
C ARG A 118 -10.85 20.97 -7.17
N ILE A 119 -10.09 20.13 -6.47
CA ILE A 119 -10.35 19.83 -5.04
C ILE A 119 -9.68 20.83 -4.09
N SER A 120 -8.67 21.55 -4.58
CA SER A 120 -8.02 22.63 -3.86
C SER A 120 -8.26 23.91 -4.64
N ASP A 121 -9.20 24.73 -4.17
CA ASP A 121 -9.38 26.05 -4.75
C ASP A 121 -8.13 26.91 -4.48
N PHE A 122 -7.26 26.97 -5.48
CA PHE A 122 -6.05 27.77 -5.47
C PHE A 122 -6.29 29.20 -5.97
N SER A 123 -7.51 29.57 -6.39
CA SER A 123 -7.80 30.89 -6.98
C SER A 123 -7.48 32.06 -6.05
N SER A 124 -7.57 31.83 -4.74
CA SER A 124 -7.25 32.80 -3.69
C SER A 124 -5.78 32.79 -3.23
N CYS A 125 -4.97 31.91 -3.82
CA CYS A 125 -3.55 31.76 -3.52
C CYS A 125 -2.71 32.59 -4.50
N GLY A 126 -1.67 33.23 -3.99
CA GLY A 126 -0.75 34.04 -4.80
C GLY A 126 0.66 34.04 -4.22
N PRO A 127 1.60 34.77 -4.86
CA PRO A 127 2.97 34.88 -4.37
C PRO A 127 2.99 35.40 -2.93
N GLY A 128 3.45 34.56 -1.98
CA GLY A 128 3.55 34.91 -0.57
C GLY A 128 2.23 34.95 0.21
N ARG A 129 1.08 34.63 -0.40
CA ARG A 129 -0.23 34.63 0.26
C ARG A 129 -1.00 33.35 -0.02
N CYS A 130 -1.48 32.70 1.04
CA CYS A 130 -2.41 31.58 0.95
C CYS A 130 -3.80 32.03 1.42
N GLY A 131 -4.80 31.90 0.56
CA GLY A 131 -6.21 32.19 0.90
C GLY A 131 -6.99 31.00 1.44
N TYR A 132 -6.36 29.83 1.55
CA TYR A 132 -7.01 28.57 1.94
C TYR A 132 -7.61 28.64 3.33
N ARG A 133 -8.83 28.11 3.46
CA ARG A 133 -9.55 27.97 4.73
C ARG A 133 -10.17 26.58 4.79
N THR A 134 -10.03 25.93 5.94
CA THR A 134 -10.74 24.69 6.23
C THR A 134 -12.15 25.02 6.72
N HIS A 135 -13.14 24.38 6.10
CA HIS A 135 -14.52 24.47 6.53
C HIS A 135 -14.92 23.18 7.24
N PRO A 136 -15.64 23.24 8.38
CA PRO A 136 -16.25 22.06 8.95
C PRO A 136 -17.12 21.35 7.90
N GLN A 137 -17.00 20.04 7.81
CA GLN A 137 -17.83 19.21 6.94
C GLN A 137 -18.78 18.39 7.84
N PRO A 138 -19.93 18.97 8.24
CA PRO A 138 -20.85 18.27 9.13
C PRO A 138 -21.61 17.18 8.38
N THR A 139 -21.76 16.02 9.02
CA THR A 139 -22.75 15.01 8.63
C THR A 139 -24.12 15.44 9.16
N HIS A 140 -25.18 15.22 8.38
CA HIS A 140 -26.54 15.53 8.79
C HIS A 140 -26.94 14.72 10.06
N PRO A 141 -27.69 15.31 11.02
CA PRO A 141 -28.22 14.56 12.15
C PRO A 141 -29.16 13.43 11.69
N GLY A 142 -29.20 12.31 12.41
CA GLY A 142 -30.01 11.13 12.03
C GLY A 142 -29.29 10.14 11.10
N PHE A 143 -27.97 10.25 10.95
CA PHE A 143 -27.18 9.24 10.25
C PHE A 143 -27.31 7.86 10.91
N ASP A 144 -27.30 7.80 12.25
CA ASP A 144 -27.45 6.53 12.98
C ASP A 144 -28.83 5.90 12.74
N ASP A 145 -29.90 6.69 12.80
CA ASP A 145 -31.26 6.22 12.49
C ASP A 145 -31.38 5.71 11.05
N PHE A 146 -30.71 6.38 10.09
CA PHE A 146 -30.65 5.92 8.71
C PHE A 146 -29.92 4.58 8.59
N VAL A 147 -28.79 4.42 9.28
CA VAL A 147 -28.03 3.15 9.29
C VAL A 147 -28.88 2.03 9.88
N ASP A 148 -29.55 2.26 11.01
CA ASP A 148 -30.41 1.25 11.63
C ASP A 148 -31.54 0.82 10.69
N SER A 149 -32.18 1.77 10.00
CA SER A 149 -33.21 1.46 9.00
C SER A 149 -32.64 0.68 7.81
N ASP A 150 -31.49 1.09 7.26
CA ASP A 150 -30.84 0.38 6.15
C ASP A 150 -30.52 -1.06 6.53
N LEU A 151 -30.01 -1.29 7.75
CA LEU A 151 -29.66 -2.63 8.23
C LEU A 151 -30.89 -3.51 8.44
N VAL A 152 -32.01 -2.95 8.91
CA VAL A 152 -33.29 -3.68 9.06
C VAL A 152 -33.86 -4.06 7.70
N ASP A 153 -33.81 -3.15 6.72
CA ASP A 153 -34.41 -3.37 5.40
C ASP A 153 -33.50 -4.14 4.44
N ARG A 154 -32.21 -4.30 4.77
CA ARG A 154 -31.23 -4.96 3.90
C ARG A 154 -31.59 -6.44 3.73
N PRO A 155 -31.83 -6.92 2.50
CA PRO A 155 -32.03 -8.34 2.27
C PRO A 155 -30.79 -9.10 2.70
N GLN A 156 -30.96 -10.03 3.62
CA GLN A 156 -29.90 -10.95 3.99
C GLN A 156 -29.54 -11.73 2.72
N PRO A 157 -28.25 -11.79 2.33
CA PRO A 157 -27.87 -12.57 1.16
C PRO A 157 -28.44 -13.97 1.36
N ALA A 158 -29.16 -14.47 0.35
CA ALA A 158 -29.64 -15.84 0.37
C ALA A 158 -28.42 -16.72 0.63
N HIS A 159 -28.35 -17.32 1.81
CA HIS A 159 -27.43 -18.42 2.04
C HIS A 159 -27.92 -19.53 1.12
N ASP A 160 -27.36 -19.60 -0.07
CA ASP A 160 -27.54 -20.75 -0.94
C ASP A 160 -26.71 -21.89 -0.31
N PRO A 161 -27.34 -22.89 0.32
CA PRO A 161 -26.60 -24.00 0.92
C PRO A 161 -25.80 -24.78 -0.12
N ALA A 162 -26.11 -24.63 -1.43
CA ALA A 162 -25.32 -25.24 -2.51
C ALA A 162 -23.96 -24.55 -2.73
N VAL A 163 -23.84 -23.24 -2.42
CA VAL A 163 -22.56 -22.52 -2.52
C VAL A 163 -21.71 -22.74 -1.26
N ALA A 164 -22.33 -23.05 -0.11
CA ALA A 164 -21.61 -23.34 1.13
C ALA A 164 -20.76 -24.62 1.07
N GLU A 165 -21.10 -25.61 0.24
CA GLU A 165 -20.26 -26.79 0.02
C GLU A 165 -19.12 -26.56 -1.01
N GLU A 166 -19.20 -25.52 -1.85
CA GLU A 166 -18.23 -25.26 -2.93
C GLU A 166 -17.26 -24.10 -2.62
N ILE A 167 -17.28 -23.56 -1.40
CA ILE A 167 -16.17 -22.74 -0.84
C ILE A 167 -15.32 -23.62 0.07
N THR A 168 -14.89 -24.77 -0.44
CA THR A 168 -13.55 -25.24 -0.06
C THR A 168 -12.63 -24.36 -0.87
N GLY A 169 -11.99 -23.36 -0.24
CA GLY A 169 -10.93 -22.58 -0.89
C GLY A 169 -9.93 -23.53 -1.57
N PRO A 170 -9.14 -23.07 -2.57
CA PRO A 170 -8.13 -23.95 -3.16
C PRO A 170 -7.33 -24.56 -2.02
N GLU A 171 -7.30 -25.88 -1.98
CA GLU A 171 -6.54 -26.67 -1.02
C GLU A 171 -5.13 -26.04 -0.97
N LEU A 172 -4.82 -25.38 0.14
CA LEU A 172 -3.60 -24.58 0.28
C LEU A 172 -2.67 -25.33 1.20
N LEU A 173 -1.52 -25.75 0.66
CA LEU A 173 -0.44 -26.28 1.49
C LEU A 173 0.63 -25.21 1.70
N GLY A 174 1.07 -25.07 2.95
CA GLY A 174 2.18 -24.19 3.29
C GLY A 174 3.50 -24.71 2.72
N ASP A 175 4.51 -23.83 2.70
CA ASP A 175 5.86 -24.20 2.22
C ASP A 175 6.50 -25.31 3.06
N GLU A 176 6.33 -25.28 4.38
CA GLU A 176 6.88 -26.30 5.29
C GLU A 176 6.24 -27.67 5.06
N ASP A 177 4.91 -27.72 4.94
CA ASP A 177 4.17 -28.96 4.68
C ASP A 177 4.53 -29.57 3.32
N MET A 178 4.63 -28.72 2.28
CA MET A 178 5.01 -29.18 0.94
C MET A 178 6.46 -29.67 0.91
N ALA A 179 7.37 -29.01 1.66
CA ALA A 179 8.75 -29.44 1.80
C ALA A 179 8.84 -30.79 2.55
N GLU A 180 8.04 -31.00 3.60
CA GLU A 180 7.97 -32.26 4.32
C GLU A 180 7.46 -33.41 3.43
N LEU A 181 6.45 -33.16 2.61
CA LEU A 181 5.94 -34.15 1.66
C LEU A 181 6.99 -34.55 0.60
N ILE A 182 7.80 -33.60 0.14
CA ILE A 182 8.93 -33.89 -0.75
C ILE A 182 10.02 -34.69 -0.01
N ALA A 183 10.35 -34.30 1.22
CA ALA A 183 11.40 -34.94 2.02
C ALA A 183 11.04 -36.39 2.38
N THR A 184 9.77 -36.66 2.69
CA THR A 184 9.24 -37.99 2.99
C THR A 184 8.93 -38.83 1.74
N GLN A 185 9.20 -38.31 0.54
CA GLN A 185 8.91 -38.94 -0.75
C GLN A 185 7.41 -39.18 -1.01
N SER A 186 6.54 -38.50 -0.27
CA SER A 186 5.09 -38.49 -0.49
C SER A 186 4.69 -37.62 -1.68
N ALA A 187 5.52 -36.66 -2.04
CA ALA A 187 5.37 -35.78 -3.21
C ALA A 187 6.65 -35.74 -4.06
N GLN A 188 6.49 -35.53 -5.37
CA GLN A 188 7.60 -35.46 -6.32
C GLN A 188 7.78 -34.04 -6.85
N ALA A 189 8.93 -33.42 -6.57
CA ALA A 189 9.25 -32.09 -7.09
C ALA A 189 9.53 -32.12 -8.61
N ILE A 190 8.93 -31.20 -9.34
CA ILE A 190 9.18 -30.95 -10.77
C ILE A 190 10.17 -29.78 -10.86
N GLN A 191 11.36 -30.08 -11.36
CA GLN A 191 12.47 -29.13 -11.46
C GLN A 191 12.54 -28.51 -12.87
N ALA A 192 12.77 -27.20 -12.93
CA ALA A 192 13.19 -26.52 -14.16
C ALA A 192 14.28 -25.50 -13.83
N ALA A 193 15.38 -25.53 -14.59
CA ALA A 193 16.55 -24.67 -14.34
C ALA A 193 17.07 -24.71 -12.88
N GLY A 194 17.01 -25.88 -12.24
CA GLY A 194 17.47 -26.07 -10.85
C GLY A 194 16.55 -25.50 -9.78
N ARG A 195 15.30 -25.14 -10.11
CA ARG A 195 14.29 -24.67 -9.16
C ARG A 195 13.03 -25.54 -9.24
N THR A 196 12.40 -25.77 -8.10
CA THR A 196 11.08 -26.42 -8.05
C THR A 196 10.04 -25.48 -8.67
N VAL A 197 9.49 -25.85 -9.82
CA VAL A 197 8.45 -25.07 -10.50
C VAL A 197 7.05 -25.60 -10.25
N ALA A 198 6.93 -26.87 -9.86
CA ALA A 198 5.69 -27.52 -9.49
C ALA A 198 5.98 -28.76 -8.62
N VAL A 199 4.95 -29.29 -7.96
CA VAL A 199 5.04 -30.52 -7.15
C VAL A 199 3.93 -31.47 -7.55
N ARG A 200 4.22 -32.76 -7.76
CA ARG A 200 3.21 -33.79 -7.98
C ARG A 200 2.88 -34.45 -6.65
N TYR A 201 1.64 -34.28 -6.19
CA TYR A 201 1.15 -34.80 -4.93
C TYR A 201 -0.32 -35.20 -5.09
N ASP A 202 -0.68 -36.36 -4.55
CA ASP A 202 -2.04 -36.92 -4.61
C ASP A 202 -2.66 -36.93 -6.02
N GLY A 203 -1.87 -37.35 -7.02
CA GLY A 203 -2.32 -37.42 -8.42
C GLY A 203 -2.53 -36.07 -9.11
N ARG A 204 -2.25 -34.95 -8.44
CA ARG A 204 -2.39 -33.58 -8.96
C ARG A 204 -1.03 -32.89 -9.09
N VAL A 205 -0.97 -31.88 -9.94
CA VAL A 205 0.18 -30.95 -10.03
C VAL A 205 -0.14 -29.75 -9.16
N TRP A 206 0.80 -29.32 -8.35
CA TRP A 206 0.70 -28.20 -7.42
C TRP A 206 1.69 -27.11 -7.83
N VAL A 207 1.24 -25.85 -7.79
CA VAL A 207 2.04 -24.68 -8.15
C VAL A 207 2.00 -23.65 -7.03
N TYR A 208 3.12 -22.94 -6.83
CA TYR A 208 3.19 -21.92 -5.78
C TYR A 208 2.44 -20.65 -6.20
N SER A 209 1.44 -20.26 -5.41
CA SER A 209 0.69 -19.03 -5.56
C SER A 209 1.24 -17.95 -4.63
N ARG A 210 1.83 -16.90 -5.21
CA ARG A 210 2.25 -15.72 -4.44
C ARG A 210 1.08 -14.94 -3.83
N ILE A 211 -0.10 -15.05 -4.43
CA ILE A 211 -1.32 -14.37 -3.96
C ILE A 211 -1.87 -15.09 -2.72
N ALA A 212 -1.87 -16.42 -2.73
CA ALA A 212 -2.34 -17.22 -1.61
C ALA A 212 -1.26 -17.46 -0.54
N GLY A 213 0.02 -17.24 -0.88
CA GLY A 213 1.15 -17.49 0.02
C GLY A 213 1.41 -18.98 0.25
N GLY A 214 1.19 -19.83 -0.75
CA GLY A 214 1.38 -21.28 -0.62
C GLY A 214 1.10 -22.06 -1.91
N TRP A 215 1.16 -23.38 -1.81
CA TRP A 215 0.96 -24.32 -2.92
C TRP A 215 -0.52 -24.60 -3.14
N ILE A 216 -0.97 -24.49 -4.40
CA ILE A 216 -2.35 -24.79 -4.81
C ILE A 216 -2.37 -25.83 -5.95
N PRO A 217 -3.38 -26.71 -6.02
CA PRO A 217 -3.49 -27.68 -7.10
C PRO A 217 -3.88 -26.98 -8.41
N GLU A 218 -3.20 -27.32 -9.50
CA GLU A 218 -3.51 -26.91 -10.86
C GLU A 218 -4.88 -27.50 -11.24
N ARG A 219 -5.85 -26.65 -11.61
CA ARG A 219 -7.18 -27.11 -12.01
C ARG A 219 -7.05 -27.94 -13.28
N SER A 220 -7.48 -29.19 -13.24
CA SER A 220 -7.52 -30.07 -14.41
C SER A 220 -8.37 -29.40 -15.49
N SER A 221 -7.75 -28.94 -16.57
CA SER A 221 -8.47 -28.44 -17.72
C SER A 221 -9.32 -29.59 -18.28
N ARG A 222 -10.62 -29.60 -18.00
CA ARG A 222 -11.55 -30.40 -18.82
C ARG A 222 -11.49 -29.80 -20.22
N ARG A 223 -10.70 -30.39 -21.12
CA ARG A 223 -10.94 -30.21 -22.56
C ARG A 223 -12.30 -30.83 -22.84
N GLY A 224 -13.32 -29.98 -23.00
CA GLY A 224 -14.56 -30.38 -23.61
C GLY A 224 -14.31 -30.85 -25.05
N PRO A 225 -15.06 -31.85 -25.54
CA PRO A 225 -14.96 -32.37 -26.89
C PRO A 225 -15.26 -31.31 -27.96
#